data_AF-A0AAV3QBK6-F1
#
_entry.id   AF-A0AAV3QBK6-F1
#
_cell.length_a   1.000
_cell.length_b   1.000
_cell.length_c   1.000
_cell.angle_alpha   90.00
_cell.angle_beta   90.00
_cell.angle_gamma   90.00
#
_symmetry.space_group_name_H-M   'P 1'
#
loop_
_entity.id
_entity.type
_entity.pdbx_description
1 polymer ?
#
loop_
_entity_poly.entity_id
_entity_poly.type
_entity_poly.pdbx_seq_one_letter_code
_entity_poly.pdbx_strand_id
1 'polypeptide(L)'
;MSQFKENVRDLQSSLRRRKGDFSIEACITKYTSFRNKMTKVAKRCITSLKKMDQTTEPSILDVDQETSSIISVVRELNALTISIFQSILVFLCKTKSSKWSFANLLVNKSKVSCEGQQVNFNELEVVDHALSKNSSTMQQDLKQLETSIEGIERELEGMSRCLIRSRTILLNVVSC
;
A
#
# COMPACT_ATOMS: atom_id res chain seq x y z
N MET A 1 -10.28 -3.92 -2.27
CA MET A 1 -9.25 -4.96 -2.34
C MET A 1 -9.85 -6.33 -2.78
N SER A 2 -11.13 -6.60 -2.47
CA SER A 2 -11.97 -7.67 -3.06
C SER A 2 -11.78 -7.91 -4.58
N GLN A 3 -11.88 -6.87 -5.43
CA GLN A 3 -11.65 -7.02 -6.88
C GLN A 3 -10.24 -7.50 -7.23
N PHE A 4 -9.21 -7.13 -6.45
CA PHE A 4 -7.85 -7.60 -6.72
C PHE A 4 -7.73 -9.10 -6.47
N LYS A 5 -8.29 -9.56 -5.35
CA LYS A 5 -8.37 -10.97 -4.98
C LYS A 5 -9.13 -11.78 -6.02
N GLU A 6 -10.25 -11.27 -6.53
CA GLU A 6 -11.00 -11.90 -7.62
C GLU A 6 -10.13 -12.09 -8.88
N ASN A 7 -9.40 -11.05 -9.31
CA ASN A 7 -8.50 -11.14 -10.47
C ASN A 7 -7.37 -12.16 -10.26
N VAL A 8 -6.82 -12.26 -9.04
CA VAL A 8 -5.81 -13.28 -8.68
C VAL A 8 -6.40 -14.69 -8.76
N ARG A 9 -7.60 -14.90 -8.18
CA ARG A 9 -8.31 -16.19 -8.18
C ARG A 9 -8.71 -16.65 -9.58
N ASP A 10 -9.17 -15.72 -10.42
CA ASP A 10 -9.50 -15.98 -11.83
C ASP A 10 -8.27 -16.49 -12.58
N LEU A 11 -7.14 -15.80 -12.42
CA LEU A 11 -5.88 -16.16 -13.05
C LEU A 11 -5.36 -17.54 -12.59
N GLN A 12 -5.37 -17.79 -11.27
CA GLN A 12 -5.04 -19.11 -10.71
C GLN A 12 -5.95 -20.21 -11.25
N SER A 13 -7.26 -19.94 -11.32
CA SER A 13 -8.24 -20.91 -11.79
C SER A 13 -8.04 -21.29 -13.25
N SER A 14 -7.72 -20.31 -14.10
CA SER A 14 -7.41 -20.52 -15.51
C SER A 14 -6.12 -21.34 -15.70
N LEU A 15 -5.07 -21.02 -14.94
CA LEU A 15 -3.84 -21.81 -14.93
C LEU A 15 -4.07 -23.28 -14.53
N ARG A 16 -4.86 -23.51 -13.47
CA ARG A 16 -5.13 -24.87 -12.96
C ARG A 16 -5.92 -25.70 -13.96
N ARG A 17 -6.89 -25.09 -14.64
CA ARG A 17 -7.79 -25.79 -15.56
C ARG A 17 -7.13 -26.16 -16.90
N ARG A 18 -5.88 -25.73 -17.17
CA ARG A 18 -5.25 -25.81 -18.50
C ARG A 18 -6.22 -25.43 -19.63
N LYS A 19 -7.05 -24.41 -19.38
CA LYS A 19 -7.97 -23.87 -20.39
C LYS A 19 -7.05 -23.26 -21.45
N GLY A 20 -7.14 -23.69 -22.71
CA GLY A 20 -6.12 -23.43 -23.75
C GLY A 20 -5.61 -21.98 -23.81
N ASP A 21 -4.42 -21.79 -24.39
CA ASP A 21 -3.57 -20.59 -24.26
C ASP A 21 -4.31 -19.24 -24.34
N PHE A 22 -5.27 -19.10 -25.26
CA PHE A 22 -6.13 -17.90 -25.39
C PHE A 22 -6.89 -17.52 -24.11
N SER A 23 -7.39 -18.50 -23.34
CA SER A 23 -8.11 -18.22 -22.10
C SER A 23 -7.18 -17.79 -20.97
N ILE A 24 -5.92 -18.25 -20.97
CA ILE A 24 -4.92 -17.86 -19.98
C ILE A 24 -4.41 -16.45 -20.30
N GLU A 25 -4.15 -16.15 -21.57
CA GLU A 25 -3.74 -14.83 -22.04
C GLU A 25 -4.77 -13.73 -21.70
N ALA A 26 -6.07 -14.03 -21.86
CA ALA A 26 -7.14 -13.13 -21.44
C ALA A 26 -7.12 -12.83 -19.94
N CYS A 27 -6.90 -13.86 -19.09
CA CYS A 27 -6.79 -13.69 -17.64
C CYS A 27 -5.53 -12.91 -17.23
N ILE A 28 -4.39 -13.18 -17.88
CA ILE A 28 -3.13 -12.44 -17.71
C ILE A 28 -3.33 -10.96 -18.03
N THR A 29 -4.01 -10.66 -19.14
CA THR A 29 -4.32 -9.30 -19.58
C THR A 29 -5.24 -8.60 -18.59
N LYS A 30 -6.29 -9.28 -18.11
CA LYS A 30 -7.22 -8.77 -17.08
C LYS A 30 -6.48 -8.41 -15.79
N TYR A 31 -5.65 -9.33 -15.27
CA TYR A 31 -4.81 -9.10 -14.09
C TYR A 31 -3.86 -7.91 -14.27
N THR A 32 -3.14 -7.87 -15.40
CA THR A 32 -2.16 -6.81 -15.69
C THR A 32 -2.82 -5.43 -15.82
N SER A 33 -3.98 -5.36 -16.48
CA SER A 33 -4.76 -4.12 -16.60
C SER A 33 -5.24 -3.64 -15.23
N PHE A 34 -5.76 -4.55 -14.40
CA PHE A 34 -6.17 -4.22 -13.03
C PHE A 34 -4.99 -3.72 -12.19
N ARG A 35 -3.85 -4.41 -12.25
CA ARG A 35 -2.62 -4.02 -11.56
C ARG A 35 -2.15 -2.62 -11.95
N ASN A 36 -2.19 -2.29 -13.24
CA ASN A 36 -1.83 -0.97 -13.73
C ASN A 36 -2.79 0.11 -13.21
N LYS A 37 -4.11 -0.16 -13.19
CA LYS A 37 -5.10 0.74 -12.60
C LYS A 37 -4.85 0.95 -11.10
N MET A 38 -4.60 -0.13 -10.36
CA MET A 38 -4.29 -0.08 -8.92
C MET A 38 -3.05 0.76 -8.65
N THR A 39 -1.98 0.56 -9.43
CA THR A 39 -0.74 1.34 -9.32
C THR A 39 -0.99 2.83 -9.57
N LYS A 40 -1.82 3.20 -10.56
CA LYS A 40 -2.22 4.59 -10.81
C LYS A 40 -3.00 5.19 -9.64
N VAL A 41 -3.91 4.44 -9.04
CA VAL A 41 -4.64 4.87 -7.84
C VAL A 41 -3.68 5.08 -6.68
N ALA A 42 -2.80 4.11 -6.40
CA ALA A 42 -1.86 4.19 -5.29
C ALA A 42 -0.89 5.36 -5.42
N LYS A 43 -0.37 5.65 -6.63
CA LYS A 43 0.45 6.85 -6.90
C LYS A 43 -0.29 8.16 -6.60
N ARG A 44 -1.58 8.25 -6.95
CA ARG A 44 -2.42 9.40 -6.60
C ARG A 44 -2.58 9.52 -5.09
N CYS A 45 -2.86 8.42 -4.40
CA CYS A 45 -2.99 8.39 -2.94
C CYS A 45 -1.69 8.83 -2.24
N ILE A 46 -0.52 8.34 -2.66
CA ILE A 46 0.77 8.78 -2.13
C ILE A 46 0.95 10.30 -2.29
N THR A 47 0.58 10.84 -3.45
CA THR A 47 0.67 12.28 -3.71
C THR A 47 -0.27 13.07 -2.79
N SER A 48 -1.51 12.60 -2.59
CA SER A 48 -2.45 13.22 -1.66
C SER A 48 -1.96 13.18 -0.21
N LEU A 49 -1.43 12.05 0.24
CA LEU A 49 -0.87 11.89 1.58
C LEU A 49 0.32 12.83 1.83
N LYS A 50 1.18 13.04 0.82
CA LYS A 50 2.27 14.03 0.92
C LYS A 50 1.76 15.47 1.07
N LYS A 51 0.67 15.83 0.38
CA LYS A 51 0.05 17.15 0.52
C LYS A 51 -0.50 17.36 1.93
N MET A 52 -1.15 16.34 2.50
CA MET A 52 -1.69 16.40 3.86
C MET A 52 -0.60 16.62 4.93
N ASP A 53 0.58 16.01 4.74
CA ASP A 53 1.74 16.20 5.63
C ASP A 53 2.26 17.65 5.58
N GLN A 54 2.20 18.30 4.41
CA GLN A 54 2.69 19.67 4.19
C GLN A 54 1.71 20.77 4.62
N THR A 55 0.41 20.50 4.67
CA THR A 55 -0.62 21.50 5.03
C THR A 55 -0.78 21.73 6.53
N THR A 56 -0.02 21.02 7.37
CA THR A 56 -0.09 21.17 8.83
C THR A 56 0.76 22.36 9.29
N GLU A 57 0.39 23.57 8.86
CA GLU A 57 0.99 24.81 9.36
C GLU A 57 0.59 25.08 10.82
N PRO A 58 1.48 25.66 11.65
CA PRO A 58 1.24 25.87 13.07
C PRO A 58 0.49 27.20 13.30
N SER A 59 -0.83 27.23 13.12
CA SER A 59 -1.62 28.31 13.71
C SER A 59 -1.96 27.96 15.17
N ILE A 60 -0.96 27.98 16.05
CA ILE A 60 -1.20 27.95 17.50
C ILE A 60 -1.34 29.41 17.93
N LEU A 61 -2.56 29.93 17.84
CA LEU A 61 -2.93 31.16 18.52
C LEU A 61 -3.47 30.75 19.89
N ASP A 62 -2.72 31.11 20.94
CA ASP A 62 -3.13 31.16 22.35
C ASP A 62 -3.96 29.96 22.86
N VAL A 63 -3.34 28.78 22.90
CA VAL A 63 -3.96 27.54 23.43
C VAL A 63 -3.20 27.12 24.68
N ASP A 64 -3.90 26.65 25.72
CA ASP A 64 -3.31 26.22 26.98
C ASP A 64 -2.31 25.04 26.80
N GLN A 65 -1.45 24.85 27.82
CA GLN A 65 -0.37 23.86 27.79
C GLN A 65 -0.86 22.41 27.62
N GLU A 66 -2.04 22.07 28.16
CA GLU A 66 -2.62 20.73 28.08
C GLU A 66 -3.11 20.45 26.67
N THR A 67 -3.88 21.36 26.10
CA THR A 67 -4.39 21.27 24.72
C THR A 67 -3.24 21.29 23.70
N SER A 68 -2.20 22.09 23.94
CA SER A 68 -0.98 22.11 23.11
C SER A 68 -0.28 20.74 23.10
N SER A 69 -0.20 20.08 24.26
CA SER A 69 0.37 18.73 24.38
C SER A 69 -0.46 17.68 23.63
N ILE A 70 -1.79 17.75 23.72
CA ILE A 70 -2.71 16.87 22.98
C ILE A 70 -2.54 17.07 21.46
N ILE A 71 -2.47 18.32 20.99
CA ILE A 71 -2.25 18.64 19.58
C ILE A 71 -0.94 18.03 19.08
N SER A 72 0.14 18.10 19.86
CA SER A 72 1.44 17.49 19.51
C SER A 72 1.33 15.98 19.32
N VAL A 73 0.73 15.28 20.28
CA VAL A 73 0.54 13.81 20.20
C VAL A 73 -0.32 13.42 19.01
N VAL A 74 -1.40 14.16 18.74
CA VAL A 74 -2.27 13.92 17.57
C VAL A 74 -1.50 14.12 16.26
N ARG A 75 -0.62 15.12 16.17
CA ARG A 75 0.24 15.34 15.00
C ARG A 75 1.21 14.19 14.78
N GLU A 76 1.86 13.71 15.84
CA GLU A 76 2.76 12.56 15.77
C GLU A 76 2.04 11.29 15.32
N LEU A 77 0.87 11.00 15.89
CA LEU A 77 0.03 9.86 15.50
C LEU A 77 -0.43 9.97 14.05
N ASN A 78 -0.77 11.18 13.58
CA ASN A 78 -1.14 11.40 12.18
C ASN A 78 0.05 11.17 11.24
N ALA A 79 1.25 11.66 11.60
CA ALA A 79 2.46 11.44 10.81
C ALA A 79 2.85 9.95 10.73
N LEU A 80 2.76 9.22 11.84
CA LEU A 80 2.98 7.76 11.88
C LEU A 80 1.97 7.03 10.99
N THR A 81 0.70 7.39 11.11
CA THR A 81 -0.40 6.83 10.31
C THR A 81 -0.16 7.05 8.81
N ILE A 82 0.19 8.27 8.40
CA ILE A 82 0.51 8.61 7.01
C ILE A 82 1.69 7.77 6.51
N SER A 83 2.74 7.60 7.31
CA SER A 83 3.92 6.79 6.96
C SER A 83 3.58 5.32 6.73
N ILE A 84 2.72 4.73 7.57
CA ILE A 84 2.25 3.35 7.39
C ILE A 84 1.46 3.22 6.08
N PHE A 85 0.52 4.13 5.82
CA PHE A 85 -0.24 4.13 4.57
C PHE A 85 0.65 4.28 3.34
N GLN A 86 1.65 5.17 3.39
CA GLN A 86 2.62 5.32 2.31
C GLN A 86 3.39 4.02 2.07
N SER A 87 3.82 3.34 3.13
CA SER A 87 4.56 2.06 3.03
C SER A 87 3.72 0.97 2.37
N ILE A 88 2.44 0.84 2.74
CA ILE A 88 1.49 -0.09 2.12
C ILE A 88 1.28 0.26 0.63
N LEU A 89 1.07 1.53 0.30
CA LEU A 89 0.84 1.97 -1.07
C LEU A 89 2.08 1.77 -1.96
N VAL A 90 3.27 1.95 -1.39
CA VAL A 90 4.55 1.66 -2.05
C VAL A 90 4.67 0.20 -2.38
N PHE A 91 4.37 -0.67 -1.42
CA PHE A 91 4.32 -2.11 -1.65
C PHE A 91 3.39 -2.44 -2.82
N LEU A 92 2.20 -1.84 -2.89
CA LEU A 92 1.27 -2.07 -4.01
C LEU A 92 1.76 -1.51 -5.36
N CYS A 93 2.66 -0.53 -5.37
CA CYS A 93 3.19 0.10 -6.59
C CYS A 93 4.43 -0.57 -7.17
N LYS A 94 5.17 -1.36 -6.37
CA LYS A 94 6.41 -2.02 -6.80
C LYS A 94 6.11 -2.92 -8.01
N THR A 95 6.70 -2.54 -9.15
CA THR A 95 6.67 -3.23 -10.44
C THR A 95 8.03 -2.98 -11.09
N LYS A 96 8.66 -4.02 -11.66
CA LYS A 96 10.01 -3.98 -12.26
C LYS A 96 10.26 -2.88 -13.29
N SER A 97 9.24 -2.25 -13.87
CA SER A 97 9.42 -1.29 -14.96
C SER A 97 9.75 0.14 -14.52
N SER A 98 9.68 0.45 -13.22
CA SER A 98 9.93 1.81 -12.74
C SER A 98 11.23 1.92 -11.94
N LYS A 99 12.36 1.74 -12.63
CA LYS A 99 13.70 2.09 -12.11
C LYS A 99 13.83 3.57 -11.68
N TRP A 100 12.84 4.41 -11.96
CA TRP A 100 12.88 5.86 -11.69
C TRP A 100 12.05 6.31 -10.47
N SER A 101 11.11 5.52 -9.93
CA SER A 101 10.13 6.12 -8.99
C SER A 101 10.49 6.13 -7.51
N PHE A 102 11.62 5.53 -7.09
CA PHE A 102 11.91 5.35 -5.66
C PHE A 102 12.99 6.25 -5.09
N ALA A 103 13.86 6.82 -5.93
CA ALA A 103 14.90 7.76 -5.46
C ALA A 103 14.29 9.02 -4.80
N ASN A 104 13.06 9.40 -5.14
CA ASN A 104 12.42 10.62 -4.62
C ASN A 104 11.37 10.37 -3.53
N LEU A 105 11.19 9.13 -3.07
CA LEU A 105 10.18 8.80 -2.05
C LEU A 105 10.78 8.65 -0.66
N LEU A 106 12.04 8.21 -0.56
CA LEU A 106 12.74 7.99 0.70
C LEU A 106 13.60 9.19 1.15
N VAL A 107 13.76 10.22 0.30
CA VAL A 107 14.70 11.32 0.58
C VAL A 107 14.21 12.32 1.64
N ASN A 108 12.95 12.25 2.06
CA ASN A 108 12.42 13.15 3.10
C ASN A 108 12.00 12.40 4.38
N LYS A 109 12.95 11.76 5.07
CA LYS A 109 13.17 11.87 6.53
C LYS A 109 14.19 10.82 7.01
N SER A 110 15.23 11.34 7.68
CA SER A 110 16.23 10.65 8.51
C SER A 110 17.29 9.78 7.83
N LYS A 111 18.52 10.29 7.96
CA LYS A 111 19.82 9.68 7.79
C LYS A 111 19.91 8.33 8.54
N VAL A 112 19.73 7.21 7.85
CA VAL A 112 20.26 5.90 8.26
C VAL A 112 20.82 5.21 7.03
N SER A 113 22.14 5.05 6.99
CA SER A 113 22.86 4.24 6.02
C SER A 113 22.44 2.77 6.19
N CYS A 114 22.03 2.12 5.11
CA CYS A 114 21.95 0.67 5.06
C CYS A 114 22.49 0.21 3.71
N GLU A 115 23.79 -0.13 3.71
CA GLU A 115 24.41 -1.00 2.72
C GLU A 115 23.70 -2.36 2.75
N GLY A 116 23.24 -2.81 1.59
CA GLY A 116 22.57 -4.11 1.47
C GLY A 116 21.59 -4.13 0.32
N GLN A 117 22.10 -4.07 -0.91
CA GLN A 117 21.30 -4.19 -2.12
C GLN A 117 20.89 -5.67 -2.34
N GLN A 118 20.05 -6.20 -1.45
CA GLN A 118 19.24 -7.37 -1.76
C GLN A 118 18.01 -6.86 -2.53
N VAL A 119 17.84 -7.31 -3.77
CA VAL A 119 16.65 -7.00 -4.56
C VAL A 119 15.48 -7.75 -3.94
N ASN A 120 14.90 -7.18 -2.89
CA ASN A 120 13.77 -7.71 -2.16
C ASN A 120 12.52 -7.47 -3.01
N PHE A 121 12.31 -8.38 -3.97
CA PHE A 121 11.08 -8.41 -4.76
C PHE A 121 9.91 -8.65 -3.81
N ASN A 122 8.87 -7.85 -3.92
CA ASN A 122 7.62 -8.22 -3.26
C ASN A 122 6.87 -9.30 -4.05
N GLU A 123 5.90 -9.97 -3.42
CA GLU A 123 5.10 -11.04 -4.02
C GLU A 123 4.46 -10.62 -5.36
N LEU A 124 4.13 -9.34 -5.47
CA LEU A 124 3.59 -8.68 -6.66
C LEU A 124 4.58 -8.71 -7.84
N GLU A 125 5.85 -8.39 -7.59
CA GLU A 125 6.93 -8.41 -8.58
C GLU A 125 7.37 -9.82 -8.95
N VAL A 126 7.27 -10.77 -8.01
CA VAL A 126 7.50 -12.20 -8.28
C VAL A 126 6.45 -12.72 -9.26
N VAL A 127 5.17 -12.44 -9.00
CA VAL A 127 4.07 -12.82 -9.89
C VAL A 127 4.21 -12.17 -11.27
N ASP A 128 4.52 -10.88 -11.35
CA ASP A 128 4.73 -10.20 -12.64
C ASP A 128 5.89 -10.82 -13.44
N HIS A 129 6.96 -11.20 -12.74
CA HIS A 129 8.10 -11.84 -13.37
C HIS A 129 7.76 -13.25 -13.87
N ALA A 130 7.05 -14.03 -13.07
CA ALA A 130 6.57 -15.36 -13.45
C ALA A 130 5.63 -15.29 -14.66
N LEU A 131 4.75 -14.28 -14.70
CA LEU A 131 3.88 -13.96 -15.84
C LEU A 131 4.68 -13.71 -17.12
N SER A 132 5.74 -12.89 -17.02
CA SER A 132 6.58 -12.54 -18.17
C SER A 132 7.36 -13.72 -18.75
N LYS A 133 7.58 -14.77 -17.96
CA LYS A 133 8.38 -15.95 -18.32
C LYS A 133 7.55 -17.22 -18.53
N ASN A 134 6.23 -17.16 -18.36
CA ASN A 134 5.35 -18.33 -18.31
C ASN A 134 5.92 -19.43 -17.38
N SER A 135 6.39 -19.02 -16.19
CA SER A 135 7.06 -19.92 -15.24
C SER A 135 6.09 -20.93 -14.63
N SER A 136 6.56 -22.16 -14.41
CA SER A 136 5.81 -23.20 -13.69
C SER A 136 5.54 -22.86 -12.21
N THR A 137 6.25 -21.87 -11.65
CA THR A 137 6.08 -21.40 -10.26
C THR A 137 4.89 -20.47 -10.06
N MET A 138 4.27 -19.99 -11.15
CA MET A 138 3.24 -18.94 -11.14
C MET A 138 2.05 -19.25 -10.21
N GLN A 139 1.68 -20.53 -10.05
CA GLN A 139 0.60 -20.91 -9.12
C GLN A 139 0.98 -20.71 -7.64
N GLN A 140 2.21 -21.03 -7.26
CA GLN A 140 2.69 -20.84 -5.89
C GLN A 140 2.81 -19.34 -5.59
N ASP A 141 3.36 -18.58 -6.54
CA ASP A 141 3.54 -17.13 -6.43
C ASP A 141 2.18 -16.41 -6.29
N LEU A 142 1.17 -16.80 -7.07
CA LEU A 142 -0.18 -16.25 -6.96
C LEU A 142 -0.85 -16.60 -5.62
N LYS A 143 -0.59 -17.79 -5.07
CA LYS A 143 -1.14 -18.21 -3.77
C LYS A 143 -0.53 -17.40 -2.62
N GLN A 144 0.78 -17.20 -2.66
CA GLN A 144 1.47 -16.34 -1.69
C GLN A 144 0.95 -14.89 -1.78
N LEU A 145 0.76 -14.39 -3.01
CA LEU A 145 0.19 -13.07 -3.24
C LEU A 145 -1.22 -12.95 -2.65
N GLU A 146 -2.09 -13.93 -2.85
CA GLU A 146 -3.44 -13.93 -2.27
C GLU A 146 -3.40 -13.85 -0.74
N THR A 147 -2.54 -14.66 -0.09
CA THR A 147 -2.39 -14.64 1.37
C THR A 147 -1.85 -13.29 1.87
N SER A 148 -0.91 -12.69 1.14
CA SER A 148 -0.36 -11.36 1.44
C SER A 148 -1.45 -10.28 1.34
N ILE A 149 -2.28 -10.32 0.30
CA ILE A 149 -3.43 -9.41 0.14
C ILE A 149 -4.41 -9.55 1.31
N GLU A 150 -4.76 -10.78 1.69
CA GLU A 150 -5.67 -11.02 2.80
C GLU A 150 -5.12 -10.53 4.15
N GLY A 151 -3.81 -10.69 4.37
CA GLY A 151 -3.12 -10.10 5.52
C GLY A 151 -3.26 -8.58 5.54
N ILE A 152 -2.93 -7.91 4.44
CA ILE A 152 -3.04 -6.46 4.30
C ILE A 152 -4.49 -5.99 4.49
N GLU A 153 -5.47 -6.70 3.92
CA GLU A 153 -6.90 -6.39 4.11
C GLU A 153 -7.28 -6.38 5.60
N ARG A 154 -6.87 -7.41 6.35
CA ARG A 154 -7.19 -7.53 7.79
C ARG A 154 -6.52 -6.44 8.62
N GLU A 155 -5.23 -6.20 8.42
CA GLU A 155 -4.50 -5.18 9.19
C GLU A 155 -5.06 -3.77 8.91
N LEU A 156 -5.40 -3.48 7.65
CA LEU A 156 -5.99 -2.21 7.26
C LEU A 156 -7.37 -1.98 7.90
N GLU A 157 -8.19 -3.02 8.01
CA GLU A 157 -9.47 -2.97 8.71
C GLU A 157 -9.29 -2.68 10.21
N GLY A 158 -8.29 -3.31 10.84
CA GLY A 158 -7.90 -3.02 12.22
C GLY A 158 -7.49 -1.55 12.41
N MET A 159 -6.58 -1.05 11.57
CA MET A 159 -6.15 0.35 11.60
C MET A 159 -7.32 1.33 11.41
N SER A 160 -8.23 1.05 10.46
CA SER A 160 -9.42 1.86 10.23
C SER A 160 -10.25 2.00 11.50
N ARG A 161 -10.53 0.90 12.20
CA ARG A 161 -11.26 0.93 13.47
C ARG A 161 -10.52 1.74 14.54
N CYS A 162 -9.21 1.56 14.67
CA CYS A 162 -8.39 2.30 15.63
C CYS A 162 -8.40 3.81 15.37
N LEU A 163 -8.31 4.24 14.11
CA LEU A 163 -8.36 5.66 13.74
C LEU A 163 -9.72 6.28 14.02
N ILE A 164 -10.81 5.57 13.70
CA ILE A 164 -12.17 6.02 14.02
C ILE A 164 -12.34 6.18 15.53
N ARG A 165 -11.92 5.18 16.31
CA ARG A 165 -11.96 5.24 17.77
C ARG A 165 -11.16 6.43 18.33
N SER A 166 -9.94 6.63 17.84
CA SER A 166 -9.08 7.73 18.27
C SER A 166 -9.73 9.09 17.98
N ARG A 167 -10.31 9.26 16.78
CA ARG A 167 -11.07 10.46 16.44
C ARG A 167 -12.26 10.68 17.37
N THR A 168 -13.04 9.64 17.67
CA THR A 168 -14.18 9.75 18.60
C THR A 168 -13.74 10.17 19.99
N ILE A 169 -12.66 9.59 20.52
CA ILE A 169 -12.10 9.95 21.84
C ILE A 169 -11.68 11.42 21.84
N LEU A 170 -10.92 11.85 20.84
CA LEU A 170 -10.46 13.25 20.73
C LEU A 170 -11.63 14.24 20.63
N LEU A 171 -12.63 13.94 19.80
CA LEU A 171 -13.83 14.78 19.69
C LEU A 171 -14.58 14.87 21.02
N ASN A 172 -14.67 13.77 21.76
CA ASN A 172 -15.31 13.77 23.07
C ASN A 172 -14.54 14.64 24.08
N VAL A 173 -13.21 14.58 24.09
CA VAL A 173 -12.37 15.42 24.97
C VAL A 173 -12.52 16.90 24.65
N VAL A 174 -12.53 17.28 23.37
CA VAL A 174 -12.66 18.68 22.94
C VAL A 174 -14.10 19.21 23.09
N SER A 175 -15.09 18.32 23.22
CA SER A 175 -16.50 18.72 23.42
C SER A 175 -16.93 18.79 24.89
N CYS A 176 -16.03 18.48 25.84
CA CYS A 176 -16.26 18.59 27.28
C CYS A 176 -15.75 19.95 27.79
#